data_AF-A0A957L317-F1
#
_entry.id   AF-A0A957L317-F1
#
_cell.length_a   1.000
_cell.length_b   1.000
_cell.length_c   1.000
_cell.angle_alpha   90.00
_cell.angle_beta   90.00
_cell.angle_gamma   90.00
#
_symmetry.space_group_name_H-M   'P 1'
#
loop_
_entity.id
_entity.type
_entity.pdbx_description
1 polymer ?
#
loop_
_entity_poly.entity_id
_entity_poly.type
_entity_poly.pdbx_seq_one_letter_code
_entity_poly.pdbx_strand_id
1 'polypeptide(L)'
;RWTLLTQYIYSAADTISVCQFVYGPGWQLYGPQHMAQLMSGATGWDVDVEEISSIGQRRVNMMRAYNAREGLSRDNDTLPAKLLRQPLSGGRSDGIKLDEAELETAKAQYYEMAGWDDNGTPTRETLSSMGLAWVADDLGV
;
A
#
# COMPACT_ATOMS: atom_id res chain seq x y z
N ARG A 1 -2.15 8.17 -6.59
CA ARG A 1 -3.51 7.60 -6.43
C ARG A 1 -3.55 6.10 -6.71
N TRP A 2 -3.32 5.64 -7.96
CA TRP A 2 -3.53 4.23 -8.32
C TRP A 2 -2.68 3.24 -7.52
N THR A 3 -1.39 3.54 -7.31
CA THR A 3 -0.48 2.70 -6.52
C THR A 3 -1.03 2.39 -5.12
N LEU A 4 -1.58 3.39 -4.43
CA LEU A 4 -2.09 3.23 -3.07
C LEU A 4 -3.37 2.37 -3.06
N LEU A 5 -4.31 2.69 -3.95
CA LEU A 5 -5.57 1.94 -4.05
C LEU A 5 -5.32 0.48 -4.42
N THR A 6 -4.45 0.22 -5.40
CA THR A 6 -4.13 -1.17 -5.79
C THR A 6 -3.40 -1.90 -4.67
N GLN A 7 -2.51 -1.23 -3.92
CA GLN A 7 -1.85 -1.83 -2.76
C GLN A 7 -2.84 -2.24 -1.67
N TYR A 8 -3.85 -1.41 -1.38
CA TYR A 8 -4.89 -1.78 -0.41
C TYR A 8 -5.66 -3.01 -0.86
N ILE A 9 -6.09 -3.07 -2.11
CA ILE A 9 -6.79 -4.25 -2.65
C ILE A 9 -5.92 -5.51 -2.58
N TYR A 10 -4.61 -5.41 -2.85
CA TYR A 10 -3.67 -6.53 -2.71
C TYR A 10 -3.46 -6.96 -1.26
N SER A 11 -3.31 -6.00 -0.36
CA SER A 11 -3.18 -6.27 1.06
C SER A 11 -4.43 -6.97 1.61
N ALA A 12 -5.61 -6.59 1.12
CA ALA A 12 -6.87 -7.26 1.43
C ALA A 12 -6.90 -8.69 0.85
N ALA A 13 -6.47 -8.90 -0.39
CA ALA A 13 -6.39 -10.22 -1.01
C ALA A 13 -5.54 -11.21 -0.19
N ASP A 14 -4.39 -10.77 0.32
CA ASP A 14 -3.54 -11.58 1.22
C ASP A 14 -4.24 -11.90 2.55
N THR A 15 -5.02 -10.95 3.08
CA THR A 15 -5.76 -11.11 4.34
C THR A 15 -6.90 -12.11 4.19
N ILE A 16 -7.64 -12.02 3.09
CA ILE A 16 -8.75 -12.91 2.73
C ILE A 16 -8.22 -14.26 2.22
N SER A 17 -6.92 -14.35 1.91
CA SER A 17 -6.25 -15.54 1.38
C SER A 17 -6.77 -15.99 0.00
N VAL A 18 -7.07 -15.02 -0.88
CA VAL A 18 -7.42 -15.29 -2.29
C VAL A 18 -6.22 -15.17 -3.22
N CYS A 19 -6.21 -15.95 -4.29
CA CYS A 19 -5.10 -15.99 -5.22
C CYS A 19 -5.02 -14.70 -6.06
N GLN A 20 -3.87 -14.02 -6.02
CA GLN A 20 -3.62 -12.81 -6.81
C GLN A 20 -3.57 -13.08 -8.33
N PHE A 21 -3.40 -14.33 -8.79
CA PHE A 21 -3.54 -14.65 -10.22
C PHE A 21 -5.00 -14.61 -10.71
N VAL A 22 -5.95 -14.72 -9.78
CA VAL A 22 -7.39 -14.67 -10.08
C VAL A 22 -7.97 -13.30 -9.73
N TYR A 23 -7.54 -12.71 -8.63
CA TYR A 23 -8.02 -11.42 -8.08
C TYR A 23 -7.04 -10.25 -8.31
N GLY A 24 -6.08 -10.43 -9.22
CA GLY A 24 -5.00 -9.47 -9.51
C GLY A 24 -5.46 -8.13 -10.07
N PRO A 25 -4.54 -7.21 -10.39
CA PRO A 25 -4.83 -5.79 -10.48
C PRO A 25 -5.58 -5.39 -11.76
N GLY A 26 -5.57 -6.24 -12.77
CA GLY A 26 -6.32 -6.00 -13.99
C GLY A 26 -7.73 -6.58 -13.94
N TRP A 27 -8.11 -7.20 -12.81
CA TRP A 27 -9.46 -7.72 -12.53
C TRP A 27 -10.05 -8.53 -13.68
N GLN A 28 -9.22 -9.29 -14.38
CA GLN A 28 -9.60 -9.96 -15.62
C GLN A 28 -10.56 -11.14 -15.38
N LEU A 29 -10.42 -11.82 -14.24
CA LEU A 29 -11.31 -12.91 -13.83
C LEU A 29 -12.21 -12.45 -12.69
N TYR A 30 -11.62 -12.10 -11.55
CA TYR A 30 -12.33 -11.55 -10.40
C TYR A 30 -11.70 -10.24 -9.91
N GLY A 31 -12.51 -9.46 -9.23
CA GLY A 31 -12.18 -8.10 -8.79
C GLY A 31 -12.73 -7.82 -7.39
N PRO A 32 -12.64 -6.58 -6.89
CA PRO A 32 -13.01 -6.24 -5.51
C PRO A 32 -14.47 -6.58 -5.17
N GLN A 33 -15.40 -6.40 -6.11
CA GLN A 33 -16.81 -6.75 -5.93
C GLN A 33 -16.98 -8.26 -5.68
N HIS A 34 -16.21 -9.09 -6.39
CA HIS A 34 -16.24 -10.54 -6.19
C HIS A 34 -15.61 -10.95 -4.86
N MET A 35 -14.60 -10.23 -4.36
CA MET A 35 -14.06 -10.45 -3.01
C MET A 35 -15.08 -10.13 -1.93
N ALA A 36 -15.78 -9.00 -2.06
CA ALA A 36 -16.85 -8.61 -1.15
C ALA A 36 -17.97 -9.66 -1.12
N GLN A 37 -18.47 -10.08 -2.28
CA GLN A 37 -19.49 -11.13 -2.40
C GLN A 37 -19.04 -12.47 -1.79
N LEU A 38 -17.78 -12.87 -2.04
CA LEU A 38 -17.21 -14.09 -1.47
C LEU A 38 -17.17 -14.01 0.07
N MET A 39 -16.66 -12.89 0.60
CA MET A 39 -16.56 -12.65 2.04
C MET A 39 -17.94 -12.67 2.70
N SER A 40 -18.91 -11.95 2.14
CA SER A 40 -20.27 -11.91 2.68
C SER A 40 -20.93 -13.28 2.64
N GLY A 41 -20.78 -14.02 1.54
CA GLY A 41 -21.32 -15.37 1.41
C GLY A 41 -20.67 -16.39 2.34
N ALA A 42 -19.35 -16.29 2.56
CA ALA A 42 -18.61 -17.26 3.38
C ALA A 42 -18.74 -17.00 4.89
N THR A 43 -18.83 -15.73 5.30
CA THR A 43 -18.76 -15.33 6.72
C THR A 43 -20.12 -14.90 7.29
N GLY A 44 -21.07 -14.52 6.45
CA GLY A 44 -22.33 -13.89 6.86
C GLY A 44 -22.19 -12.43 7.31
N TRP A 45 -20.99 -11.86 7.26
CA TRP A 45 -20.75 -10.43 7.49
C TRP A 45 -21.09 -9.64 6.22
N ASP A 46 -21.92 -8.61 6.32
CA ASP A 46 -22.18 -7.72 5.19
C ASP A 46 -20.95 -6.86 4.87
N VAL A 47 -20.22 -7.27 3.82
CA VAL A 47 -18.99 -6.63 3.33
C VAL A 47 -19.23 -6.08 1.93
N ASP A 48 -18.81 -4.83 1.72
CA ASP A 48 -18.77 -4.18 0.41
C ASP A 48 -17.33 -3.90 -0.06
N VAL A 49 -17.17 -3.26 -1.21
CA VAL A 49 -15.84 -2.97 -1.78
C VAL A 49 -15.05 -1.97 -0.95
N GLU A 50 -15.72 -1.04 -0.28
CA GLU A 50 -15.09 -0.04 0.58
C GLU A 50 -14.52 -0.70 1.84
N GLU A 51 -15.25 -1.64 2.43
CA GLU A 51 -14.77 -2.46 3.55
C GLU A 51 -13.59 -3.35 3.14
N ILE A 52 -13.62 -3.96 1.94
CA ILE A 52 -12.46 -4.70 1.39
C ILE A 52 -11.22 -3.79 1.32
N SER A 53 -11.37 -2.57 0.79
CA SER A 53 -10.26 -1.62 0.74
C SER A 53 -9.78 -1.20 2.13
N SER A 54 -10.71 -1.00 3.08
CA SER A 54 -10.42 -0.62 4.46
C SER A 54 -9.65 -1.71 5.22
N ILE A 55 -9.97 -3.00 5.00
CA ILE A 55 -9.19 -4.13 5.52
C ILE A 55 -7.74 -4.06 5.04
N GLY A 56 -7.56 -3.85 3.74
CA GLY A 56 -6.26 -3.72 3.12
C GLY A 56 -5.45 -2.54 3.65
N GLN A 57 -6.10 -1.38 3.77
CA GLN A 57 -5.54 -0.15 4.34
C GLN A 57 -5.07 -0.35 5.78
N ARG A 58 -5.91 -0.98 6.63
CA ARG A 58 -5.58 -1.29 8.03
C ARG A 58 -4.32 -2.15 8.10
N ARG A 59 -4.22 -3.21 7.30
CA ARG A 59 -3.05 -4.09 7.26
C ARG A 59 -1.79 -3.39 6.76
N VAL A 60 -1.88 -2.57 5.70
CA VAL A 60 -0.73 -1.78 5.21
C VAL A 60 -0.18 -0.86 6.31
N ASN A 61 -1.06 -0.16 7.01
CA ASN A 61 -0.65 0.76 8.07
C ASN A 61 -0.07 0.04 9.29
N MET A 62 -0.60 -1.12 9.67
CA MET A 62 0.01 -1.94 10.72
C MET A 62 1.41 -2.42 10.35
N MET A 63 1.60 -2.89 9.11
CA MET A 63 2.94 -3.30 8.64
C MET A 63 3.91 -2.11 8.61
N ARG A 64 3.44 -0.94 8.18
CA ARG A 64 4.27 0.27 8.17
C ARG A 64 4.61 0.74 9.58
N ALA A 65 3.65 0.72 10.50
CA ALA A 65 3.87 1.07 11.90
C ALA A 65 4.88 0.13 12.56
N TYR A 66 4.77 -1.19 12.31
CA TYR A 66 5.78 -2.16 12.73
C TYR A 66 7.18 -1.78 12.21
N ASN A 67 7.29 -1.52 10.90
CA ASN A 67 8.57 -1.14 10.29
C ASN A 67 9.15 0.15 10.89
N ALA A 68 8.31 1.16 11.12
CA ALA A 68 8.73 2.41 11.75
C ALA A 68 9.25 2.19 13.19
N ARG A 69 8.58 1.34 13.97
CA ARG A 69 9.05 0.92 15.30
C ARG A 69 10.43 0.26 15.25
N GLU A 70 10.69 -0.53 14.21
CA GLU A 70 12.00 -1.18 13.98
C GLU A 70 13.05 -0.24 13.34
N GLY A 71 12.72 1.04 13.14
CA GLY A 71 13.64 2.07 12.66
C GLY A 71 13.67 2.25 11.14
N LEU A 72 12.73 1.65 10.38
CA LEU A 72 12.60 1.95 8.96
C LEU A 72 11.97 3.34 8.77
N SER A 73 12.60 4.14 7.93
CA SER A 73 12.24 5.52 7.67
C SER A 73 12.12 5.82 6.17
N ARG A 74 11.88 7.08 5.84
CA ARG A 74 11.94 7.60 4.46
C ARG A 74 13.22 7.20 3.73
N ASP A 75 14.34 7.10 4.43
CA ASP A 75 15.66 6.78 3.85
C ASP A 75 15.72 5.35 3.32
N ASN A 76 14.87 4.46 3.84
CA ASN A 76 14.79 3.07 3.39
C ASN A 76 13.84 2.87 2.19
N ASP A 77 12.93 3.81 1.95
CA ASP A 77 12.03 3.79 0.80
C ASP A 77 12.77 4.28 -0.46
N THR A 78 13.70 3.46 -0.94
CA THR A 78 14.55 3.77 -2.09
C THR A 78 14.50 2.66 -3.14
N LEU A 79 15.13 2.92 -4.29
CA LEU A 79 15.25 2.00 -5.40
C LEU A 79 16.70 1.54 -5.57
N PRO A 80 16.95 0.36 -6.17
CA PRO A 80 18.30 -0.03 -6.54
C PRO A 80 18.98 1.04 -7.39
N ALA A 81 20.21 1.43 -7.02
CA ALA A 81 20.96 2.52 -7.66
C ALA A 81 21.07 2.37 -9.19
N LYS A 82 21.02 1.14 -9.72
CA LYS A 82 20.98 0.86 -11.15
C LYS A 82 19.84 1.58 -11.86
N LEU A 83 18.64 1.61 -11.27
CA LEU A 83 17.46 2.23 -11.89
C LEU A 83 17.58 3.76 -12.02
N LEU A 84 18.35 4.39 -11.12
CA LEU A 84 18.57 5.84 -11.07
C LEU A 84 19.81 6.30 -11.88
N ARG A 85 20.80 5.41 -12.03
CA ARG A 85 22.11 5.77 -12.60
C ARG A 85 22.36 5.22 -14.00
N GLN A 86 21.76 4.09 -14.35
CA GLN A 86 22.00 3.41 -15.62
C GLN A 86 20.77 3.50 -16.51
N PRO A 87 20.79 4.34 -17.57
CA PRO A 87 19.77 4.30 -18.60
C PRO A 87 19.64 2.90 -19.21
N LEU A 88 18.41 2.53 -19.51
CA LEU A 88 18.13 1.34 -20.32
C LEU A 88 18.81 1.47 -21.68
N SER A 89 19.21 0.34 -22.24
CA SER A 89 19.85 0.28 -23.56
C SER A 89 19.04 -0.62 -24.50
N GLY A 90 18.72 -0.09 -25.68
CA GLY A 90 18.01 -0.76 -26.75
C GLY A 90 16.48 -0.73 -26.62
N GLY A 91 15.81 -1.03 -27.74
CA GLY A 91 14.35 -1.10 -27.81
C GLY A 91 13.66 0.26 -27.66
N ARG A 92 12.36 0.24 -27.32
CA ARG A 92 11.51 1.46 -27.24
C ARG A 92 11.76 2.29 -25.99
N SER A 93 12.41 1.74 -24.99
CA SER A 93 12.72 2.40 -23.72
C SER A 93 14.20 2.79 -23.61
N ASP A 94 14.94 2.78 -24.72
CA ASP A 94 16.34 3.19 -24.77
C ASP A 94 16.52 4.60 -24.18
N GLY A 95 17.53 4.77 -23.35
CA GLY A 95 17.82 6.03 -22.67
C GLY A 95 16.95 6.34 -21.44
N ILE A 96 15.90 5.56 -21.15
CA ILE A 96 15.06 5.78 -19.96
C ILE A 96 15.82 5.37 -18.70
N LYS A 97 15.85 6.27 -17.72
CA LYS A 97 16.22 6.00 -16.32
C LYS A 97 15.20 6.70 -15.42
N LEU A 98 15.15 6.30 -14.16
CA LEU A 98 14.37 7.03 -13.16
C LEU A 98 15.14 8.26 -12.68
N ASP A 99 14.41 9.32 -12.39
CA ASP A 99 14.95 10.53 -11.77
C ASP A 99 14.75 10.51 -10.25
N GLU A 100 15.76 10.96 -9.51
CA GLU A 100 15.77 10.92 -8.05
C GLU A 100 14.83 11.97 -7.44
N ALA A 101 14.71 13.14 -8.06
CA ALA A 101 13.76 14.17 -7.61
C ALA A 101 12.31 13.77 -7.90
N GLU A 102 12.07 13.09 -9.04
CA GLU A 102 10.76 12.49 -9.33
C GLU A 102 10.39 11.41 -8.31
N LEU A 103 11.34 10.56 -7.90
CA LEU A 103 11.11 9.55 -6.87
C LEU A 103 10.75 10.19 -5.52
N GLU A 104 11.50 11.19 -5.07
CA GLU A 104 11.23 11.87 -3.81
C GLU A 104 9.89 12.61 -3.81
N THR A 105 9.52 13.20 -4.95
CA THR A 105 8.19 13.81 -5.16
C THR A 105 7.08 12.76 -5.07
N ALA A 106 7.26 11.61 -5.74
CA ALA A 106 6.29 10.52 -5.71
C ALA A 106 6.12 9.93 -4.29
N LYS A 107 7.21 9.83 -3.52
CA LYS A 107 7.17 9.41 -2.10
C LYS A 107 6.38 10.37 -1.24
N ALA A 108 6.63 11.67 -1.35
CA ALA A 108 5.90 12.68 -0.58
C ALA A 108 4.40 12.63 -0.88
N GLN A 109 4.02 12.57 -2.16
CA GLN A 109 2.62 12.41 -2.56
C GLN A 109 2.01 11.11 -2.02
N TYR A 110 2.77 10.02 -2.03
CA TYR A 110 2.31 8.75 -1.50
C TYR A 110 2.03 8.83 0.01
N TYR A 111 2.96 9.40 0.79
CA TYR A 111 2.79 9.57 2.23
C TYR A 111 1.59 10.44 2.56
N GLU A 112 1.43 11.57 1.87
CA GLU A 112 0.27 12.45 2.02
C GLU A 112 -1.04 11.69 1.77
N MET A 113 -1.14 10.96 0.66
CA MET A 113 -2.33 10.15 0.35
C MET A 113 -2.57 9.02 1.36
N ALA A 114 -1.51 8.48 1.95
CA ALA A 114 -1.59 7.39 2.93
C ALA A 114 -1.87 7.89 4.36
N GLY A 115 -1.79 9.20 4.61
CA GLY A 115 -1.91 9.78 5.94
C GLY A 115 -0.66 9.57 6.81
N TRP A 116 0.51 9.58 6.18
CA TRP A 116 1.81 9.41 6.84
C TRP A 116 2.56 10.73 6.94
N ASP A 117 3.45 10.84 7.91
CA ASP A 117 4.35 11.98 8.07
C ASP A 117 5.48 11.98 7.01
N ASP A 118 6.31 13.02 7.03
CA ASP A 118 7.43 13.17 6.08
C ASP A 118 8.47 12.04 6.19
N ASN A 119 8.54 11.38 7.34
CA ASN A 119 9.41 10.23 7.60
C ASN A 119 8.77 8.90 7.13
N GLY A 120 7.53 8.95 6.63
CA GLY A 120 6.75 7.81 6.18
C GLY A 120 6.14 7.00 7.33
N THR A 121 5.95 7.59 8.51
CA THR A 121 5.28 6.94 9.65
C THR A 121 3.78 7.25 9.61
N PRO A 122 2.88 6.27 9.78
CA PRO A 122 1.45 6.54 9.89
C PRO A 122 1.14 7.48 11.04
N THR A 123 0.36 8.53 10.79
CA THR A 123 -0.03 9.47 11.85
C THR A 123 -1.01 8.82 12.84
N ARG A 124 -1.09 9.37 14.06
CA ARG A 124 -2.12 8.95 15.03
C ARG A 124 -3.53 9.08 14.49
N GLU A 125 -3.83 10.14 13.74
CA GLU A 125 -5.16 10.34 13.13
C GLU A 125 -5.49 9.18 12.20
N THR A 126 -4.56 8.83 11.30
CA THR A 126 -4.70 7.71 10.37
C THR A 126 -4.86 6.38 11.11
N LEU A 127 -4.01 6.08 12.09
CA LEU A 127 -4.13 4.84 12.86
C LEU A 127 -5.46 4.76 13.62
N SER A 128 -5.86 5.85 14.27
CA SER A 128 -7.09 5.90 15.08
C SER A 128 -8.35 5.71 14.23
N SER A 129 -8.41 6.31 13.03
CA SER A 129 -9.57 6.18 12.14
C SER A 129 -9.83 4.75 11.68
N MET A 130 -8.82 3.87 11.74
CA MET A 130 -8.92 2.45 11.39
C MET A 130 -9.04 1.51 12.60
N GLY A 131 -9.23 2.06 13.81
CA GLY A 131 -9.29 1.28 15.06
C GLY A 131 -7.94 0.82 15.59
N LEU A 132 -6.85 1.50 15.20
CA LEU A 132 -5.47 1.18 15.59
C LEU A 132 -4.88 2.21 16.56
N ALA A 133 -5.70 2.88 17.38
CA ALA A 133 -5.22 3.87 18.34
C ALA A 133 -4.14 3.30 19.30
N TRP A 134 -4.27 2.02 19.68
CA TRP A 134 -3.28 1.32 20.50
C TRP A 134 -1.91 1.19 19.80
N VAL A 135 -1.89 1.08 18.46
CA VAL A 135 -0.64 1.08 17.68
C VAL A 135 0.01 2.46 17.72
N ALA A 136 -0.79 3.52 17.66
CA ALA A 136 -0.28 4.88 17.78
C ALA A 136 0.35 5.13 19.16
N ASP A 137 -0.29 4.62 20.23
CA ASP A 137 0.24 4.68 21.59
C ASP A 137 1.58 3.93 21.69
N ASP A 138 1.68 2.72 21.15
CA ASP A 138 2.90 1.93 21.12
C ASP A 138 4.04 2.58 20.31
N LEU A 139 3.70 3.31 19.22
CA LEU A 139 4.67 4.05 18.41
C LEU A 139 5.08 5.39 19.04
N GLY A 140 4.31 5.92 19.97
CA GLY A 140 4.50 7.28 20.51
C GLY A 140 4.20 8.39 19.49
N VAL A 141 3.30 8.14 18.53
CA VAL A 141 2.80 9.12 17.56
C VAL A 141 1.42 9.64 17.92
#